data_AF-A0A929K609-F1
#
_entry.id   AF-A0A929K609-F1
#
_cell.length_a   1.000
_cell.length_b   1.000
_cell.length_c   1.000
_cell.angle_alpha   90.00
_cell.angle_beta   90.00
_cell.angle_gamma   90.00
#
_symmetry.space_group_name_H-M   'P 1'
#
loop_
_entity.id
_entity.type
_entity.pdbx_description
1 polymer ?
#
loop_
_entity_poly.entity_id
_entity_poly.type
_entity_poly.pdbx_seq_one_letter_code
_entity_poly.pdbx_strand_id
1 'polypeptide(L)'
;MNKEIVGSFVGQISLEIILKDGSVLHGFEYAVVLKGKIAREKYRYHWLDENGLIMRWDNAPHHREIETFPFHIHTKSELLPSEEVRLEEILKTIGRVRKI
;
A
#
# COMPACT_ATOMS: atom_id res chain seq x y z
N MET A 1 21.93 -7.31 30.94
CA MET A 1 22.52 -7.33 29.58
C MET A 1 21.75 -6.31 28.76
N ASN A 2 22.25 -5.08 28.67
CA ASN A 2 21.58 -4.01 27.92
C ASN A 2 22.03 -4.13 26.46
N LYS A 3 21.14 -4.60 25.58
CA LYS A 3 21.35 -4.43 24.13
C LYS A 3 20.80 -3.06 23.77
N GLU A 4 21.66 -2.06 23.75
CA GLU A 4 21.38 -0.83 23.01
C GLU A 4 21.45 -1.18 21.51
N ILE A 5 20.31 -1.07 20.82
CA ILE A 5 20.28 -1.13 19.36
C ILE A 5 20.56 0.30 18.88
N VAL A 6 21.81 0.55 18.50
CA VAL A 6 22.24 1.80 17.88
C VAL A 6 21.92 1.73 16.38
N GLY A 7 20.87 2.45 15.96
CA GLY A 7 20.47 2.67 14.57
C GLY A 7 19.32 1.79 14.08
N SER A 8 18.13 2.37 13.87
CA SER A 8 17.10 1.74 13.05
C SER A 8 17.45 1.96 11.58
N PHE A 9 17.78 0.90 10.85
CA PHE A 9 17.87 0.95 9.39
C PHE A 9 16.47 1.18 8.81
N VAL A 10 16.36 2.05 7.82
CA VAL A 10 15.10 2.38 7.15
C VAL A 10 15.25 2.15 5.65
N GLY A 11 14.16 1.78 5.00
CA GLY A 11 14.08 1.58 3.55
C GLY A 11 12.84 2.26 3.00
N GLN A 12 12.96 2.82 1.80
CA GLN A 12 11.87 3.46 1.07
C GLN A 12 11.84 2.94 -0.36
N ILE A 13 10.65 2.65 -0.85
CA ILE A 13 10.40 2.29 -2.24
C ILE A 13 9.33 3.22 -2.76
N SER A 14 9.60 3.90 -3.87
CA SER A 14 8.62 4.60 -4.67
C SER A 14 8.58 3.94 -6.04
N LEU A 15 7.39 3.65 -6.56
CA LEU A 15 7.22 3.00 -7.85
C LEU A 15 6.08 3.63 -8.63
N GLU A 16 6.20 3.53 -9.96
CA GLU A 16 5.17 3.86 -10.92
C GLU A 16 5.11 2.74 -11.93
N ILE A 17 3.92 2.18 -12.14
CA ILE A 17 3.68 1.10 -13.10
C ILE A 17 2.61 1.58 -14.07
N ILE A 18 3.00 1.74 -15.33
CA ILE A 18 2.09 2.02 -16.43
C ILE A 18 1.60 0.68 -16.98
N LEU A 19 0.29 0.47 -16.98
CA LEU A 19 -0.36 -0.76 -17.40
C LEU A 19 -0.72 -0.71 -18.89
N LYS A 20 -1.00 -1.89 -19.47
CA LYS A 20 -1.29 -2.01 -20.91
C LYS A 20 -2.51 -1.23 -21.37
N ASP A 21 -3.47 -1.00 -20.49
CA ASP A 21 -4.68 -0.21 -20.74
C ASP A 21 -4.47 1.29 -20.54
N GLY A 22 -3.24 1.73 -20.23
CA GLY A 22 -2.89 3.12 -19.97
C GLY A 22 -3.14 3.57 -18.54
N SER A 23 -3.78 2.75 -17.70
CA SER A 23 -3.93 3.07 -16.27
C SER A 23 -2.58 2.99 -15.53
N VAL A 24 -2.45 3.72 -14.44
CA VAL A 24 -1.18 3.89 -13.71
C VAL A 24 -1.35 3.54 -12.25
N LEU A 25 -0.41 2.73 -11.72
CA LEU A 25 -0.30 2.44 -10.30
C LEU A 25 0.93 3.16 -9.73
N HIS A 26 0.71 4.15 -8.86
CA HIS A 26 1.77 4.74 -8.05
C HIS A 26 1.84 4.04 -6.69
N GLY A 27 3.00 3.51 -6.33
CA GLY A 27 3.25 2.87 -5.05
C GLY A 27 4.28 3.61 -4.21
N PHE A 28 4.10 3.55 -2.90
CA PHE A 28 5.09 3.94 -1.91
C PHE A 28 5.10 2.92 -0.78
N GLU A 29 6.28 2.50 -0.33
CA GLU A 29 6.47 1.70 0.87
C GLU A 29 7.59 2.29 1.75
N TYR A 30 7.39 2.22 3.05
CA TYR A 30 8.39 2.56 4.07
C TYR A 30 8.55 1.38 5.03
N ALA A 31 9.78 0.90 5.15
CA ALA A 31 10.12 -0.21 6.02
C ALA A 31 11.23 0.18 7.00
N VAL A 32 11.24 -0.47 8.16
CA VAL A 32 12.23 -0.28 9.21
C VAL A 32 12.77 -1.63 9.67
N VAL A 33 13.98 -1.66 10.22
CA VAL A 33 14.52 -2.84 10.88
C VAL A 33 14.24 -2.76 12.38
N LEU A 34 13.35 -3.62 12.87
CA LEU A 34 13.02 -3.77 14.28
C LEU A 34 13.51 -5.12 14.76
N LYS A 35 14.37 -5.13 15.80
CA LYS A 35 14.91 -6.36 16.41
C LYS A 35 15.51 -7.33 15.37
N GLY A 36 16.19 -6.78 14.35
CA GLY A 36 16.82 -7.55 13.28
C GLY A 36 15.86 -8.10 12.20
N LYS A 37 14.60 -7.67 12.19
CA LYS A 37 13.61 -8.02 11.16
C LYS A 37 13.13 -6.78 10.43
N ILE A 38 12.89 -6.90 9.13
CA ILE A 38 12.25 -5.84 8.34
C ILE A 38 10.76 -5.84 8.65
N ALA A 39 10.23 -4.69 9.05
CA ALA A 39 8.81 -4.42 9.24
C ALA A 39 8.37 -3.34 8.26
N ARG A 40 7.32 -3.61 7.48
CA ARG A 40 6.72 -2.63 6.58
C ARG A 40 5.74 -1.77 7.38
N GLU A 41 6.14 -0.55 7.67
CA GLU A 41 5.40 0.35 8.55
C GLU A 41 4.35 1.15 7.79
N LYS A 42 4.66 1.58 6.56
CA LYS A 42 3.74 2.38 5.74
C LYS A 42 3.70 1.85 4.33
N TYR A 43 2.52 1.86 3.73
CA TYR A 43 2.37 1.72 2.30
C TYR A 43 1.20 2.55 1.78
N ARG A 44 1.29 2.91 0.51
CA ARG A 44 0.17 3.48 -0.24
C ARG A 44 0.31 3.08 -1.69
N TYR A 45 -0.77 2.57 -2.26
CA TYR A 45 -0.86 2.20 -3.66
C TYR A 45 -2.06 2.89 -4.27
N HIS A 46 -1.83 3.79 -5.21
CA HIS A 46 -2.84 4.63 -5.83
C HIS A 46 -2.97 4.24 -7.31
N TRP A 47 -4.09 3.62 -7.66
CA TRP A 47 -4.39 3.19 -9.03
C TRP A 47 -5.41 4.12 -9.67
N LEU A 48 -5.06 4.67 -10.83
CA LEU A 48 -5.83 5.68 -11.55
C LEU A 48 -5.83 5.44 -13.07
N ASP A 49 -6.85 5.97 -13.74
CA ASP A 49 -6.93 6.09 -15.20
C ASP A 49 -7.25 7.55 -15.61
N GLU A 50 -7.60 7.78 -16.87
CA GLU A 50 -7.97 9.13 -17.33
C GLU A 50 -9.18 9.75 -16.61
N ASN A 51 -10.01 8.93 -15.95
CA ASN A 51 -11.20 9.36 -15.21
C ASN A 51 -10.91 9.59 -13.71
N GLY A 52 -9.66 9.39 -13.28
CA GLY A 52 -9.18 9.63 -11.93
C GLY A 52 -8.96 8.36 -11.11
N LEU A 53 -9.17 8.46 -9.79
CA LEU A 53 -8.97 7.36 -8.85
C LEU A 53 -9.91 6.18 -9.17
N ILE A 54 -9.31 5.00 -9.38
CA ILE A 54 -10.01 3.73 -9.42
C ILE A 54 -10.04 3.14 -8.02
N MET A 55 -8.85 2.92 -7.44
CA MET A 55 -8.69 2.32 -6.12
C MET A 55 -7.38 2.76 -5.46
N ARG A 56 -7.40 2.97 -4.14
CA ARG A 56 -6.21 3.27 -3.36
C ARG A 56 -6.16 2.40 -2.11
N TRP A 57 -5.14 1.55 -2.01
CA TRP A 57 -4.84 0.81 -0.78
C TRP A 57 -3.90 1.64 0.08
N ASP A 58 -4.23 1.78 1.37
CA ASP A 58 -3.49 2.63 2.30
C ASP A 58 -3.53 2.01 3.71
N ASN A 59 -2.52 2.31 4.53
CA ASN A 59 -2.45 1.90 5.93
C ASN A 59 -2.19 3.06 6.89
N ALA A 60 -2.34 4.31 6.44
CA ALA A 60 -2.20 5.45 7.31
C ALA A 60 -3.28 5.42 8.42
N PRO A 61 -2.92 5.61 9.71
CA PRO A 61 -3.78 5.30 10.85
C PRO A 61 -4.80 6.40 11.18
N HIS A 62 -5.57 6.86 10.19
CA HIS A 62 -6.56 7.95 10.35
C HIS A 62 -8.04 7.48 10.32
N HIS A 63 -8.33 6.27 9.86
CA HIS A 63 -9.70 5.71 9.77
C HIS A 63 -9.99 4.67 10.86
N ARG A 64 -10.09 5.10 12.12
CA ARG A 64 -10.25 4.20 13.29
C ARG A 64 -11.60 3.46 13.33
N GLU A 65 -12.57 3.95 12.57
CA GLU A 65 -13.91 3.40 12.42
C GLU A 65 -13.97 2.14 11.53
N ILE A 66 -12.92 1.88 10.75
CA ILE A 66 -12.89 0.73 9.85
C ILE A 66 -12.52 -0.54 10.60
N GLU A 67 -13.21 -1.65 10.29
CA GLU A 67 -13.02 -2.94 10.96
C GLU A 67 -11.57 -3.45 10.84
N THR A 68 -10.93 -3.18 9.70
CA THR A 68 -9.58 -3.66 9.39
C THR A 68 -8.47 -2.65 9.74
N PHE A 69 -8.72 -1.74 10.70
CA PHE A 69 -7.76 -0.67 11.05
C PHE A 69 -6.33 -1.20 11.26
N PRO A 70 -5.30 -0.59 10.66
CA PRO A 70 -5.34 0.65 9.88
C PRO A 70 -5.53 0.45 8.37
N PHE A 71 -5.69 -0.77 7.90
CA PHE A 71 -5.72 -1.13 6.48
C PHE A 71 -7.08 -0.81 5.87
N HIS A 72 -7.07 -0.10 4.75
CA HIS A 72 -8.30 0.31 4.08
C HIS A 72 -8.08 0.54 2.59
N ILE A 73 -9.19 0.57 1.86
CA ILE A 73 -9.25 0.90 0.44
C ILE A 73 -10.13 2.15 0.26
N HIS A 74 -9.62 3.14 -0.47
CA HIS A 74 -10.47 4.19 -1.03
C HIS A 74 -10.88 3.82 -2.46
N THR A 75 -12.16 3.99 -2.76
CA THR A 75 -12.66 4.06 -4.14
C THR A 75 -13.07 5.51 -4.43
N LYS A 76 -13.69 5.75 -5.59
CA LYS A 76 -14.24 7.06 -5.93
C LYS A 76 -15.34 7.54 -4.97
N SER A 77 -16.06 6.61 -4.33
CA SER A 77 -17.25 6.92 -3.52
C SER A 77 -17.20 6.39 -2.10
N GLU A 78 -16.33 5.42 -1.81
CA GLU A 78 -16.41 4.63 -0.57
C GLU A 78 -15.05 4.43 0.08
N LEU A 79 -15.10 4.21 1.39
CA LEU A 79 -14.02 3.67 2.19
C LEU A 79 -14.38 2.22 2.54
N LEU A 80 -13.55 1.27 2.11
CA LEU A 80 -13.81 -0.16 2.23
C LEU A 80 -12.75 -0.83 3.12
N PRO A 81 -13.15 -1.83 3.93
CA PRO A 81 -12.20 -2.63 4.70
C PRO A 81 -11.29 -3.42 3.75
N SER A 82 -10.07 -3.69 4.21
CA SER A 82 -9.06 -4.46 3.49
C SER A 82 -8.13 -5.12 4.49
N GLU A 83 -7.65 -6.32 4.20
CA GLU A 83 -6.48 -6.83 4.90
C GLU A 83 -5.22 -6.06 4.47
N GLU A 84 -4.11 -6.31 5.16
CA GLU A 84 -2.80 -5.82 4.72
C GLU A 84 -2.46 -6.42 3.34
N VAL A 85 -2.12 -5.58 2.35
CA VAL A 85 -1.86 -6.03 0.98
C VAL A 85 -0.42 -5.84 0.53
N ARG A 86 0.06 -6.72 -0.34
CA ARG A 86 1.35 -6.61 -1.05
C ARG A 86 1.14 -6.18 -2.50
N LEU A 87 2.19 -5.62 -3.12
CA LEU A 87 2.16 -5.24 -4.54
C LEU A 87 1.67 -6.38 -5.45
N GLU A 88 2.09 -7.62 -5.19
CA GLU A 88 1.68 -8.78 -5.98
C GLU A 88 0.16 -9.05 -5.93
N GLU A 89 -0.48 -8.80 -4.79
CA GLU A 89 -1.93 -8.98 -4.61
C GLU A 89 -2.70 -7.86 -5.29
N ILE A 90 -2.16 -6.64 -5.25
CA ILE A 90 -2.68 -5.48 -5.97
C ILE A 90 -2.62 -5.72 -7.47
N LEU A 91 -1.48 -6.18 -8.00
CA LEU A 91 -1.36 -6.49 -9.44
C LEU A 91 -2.30 -7.61 -9.87
N LYS A 92 -2.47 -8.67 -9.05
CA LYS A 92 -3.48 -9.71 -9.30
C LYS A 92 -4.91 -9.15 -9.32
N THR A 93 -5.22 -8.23 -8.41
CA THR A 93 -6.54 -7.58 -8.35
C THR A 93 -6.78 -6.72 -9.58
N ILE A 94 -5.80 -5.91 -9.98
CA ILE A 94 -5.85 -5.10 -11.20
C ILE A 94 -6.09 -5.99 -12.44
N GLY A 95 -5.34 -7.08 -12.59
CA GLY A 95 -5.51 -8.02 -13.69
C GLY A 95 -6.92 -8.61 -13.75
N ARG A 96 -7.54 -8.89 -12.61
CA ARG A 96 -8.94 -9.36 -12.55
C ARG A 96 -9.94 -8.25 -12.93
N VAL A 97 -9.71 -7.02 -12.49
CA VAL A 97 -10.62 -5.89 -12.72
C VAL A 97 -10.57 -5.41 -14.18
N ARG A 98 -9.37 -5.29 -14.78
CA ARG A 98 -9.19 -4.81 -16.16
C ARG A 98 -9.07 -5.92 -17.21
N LYS A 99 -8.93 -7.19 -16.81
CA LYS A 99 -8.71 -8.34 -17.70
C LYS A 99 -7.45 -8.16 -18.58
N ILE A 100 -6.33 -7.73 -17.98
CA ILE A 100 -5.04 -7.46 -18.64
C ILE A 100 -3.91 -8.38 -18.18
#